data_AF-A0A970S2R6-F1
#
_entry.id   AF-A0A970S2R6-F1
#
_cell.length_a   1.000
_cell.length_b   1.000
_cell.length_c   1.000
_cell.angle_alpha   90.00
_cell.angle_beta   90.00
_cell.angle_gamma   90.00
#
_symmetry.space_group_name_H-M   'P 1'
#
loop_
_entity.id
_entity.type
_entity.pdbx_description
1 polymer ?
#
loop_
_entity_poly.entity_id
_entity_poly.type
_entity_poly.pdbx_seq_one_letter_code
_entity_poly.pdbx_strand_id
1 'polypeptide(L)'
;MKSKSLIYGLLISLIFVLLSGCGINKIVPGLIDSDKKETTDIVRTDANAEEQTTSETTEITTTDNISQTEPEKPKIDYTKIYTEVLDSYYNLILSGSEDYQIGDGKMGLLEAISFMETNDALASVGYAIQDISEDGIPELLIVAIAEKDNSVAYGNVILAIYTCVNDEPVFSFEGRARSSYRYIGDADFFYQGSNGAIYSIFGTYTLTPDGLSLTCNDYFFSYEKDDNFQEIGFYHNNSGIWDKSVSEELAISDEEFWQIESDLLKQIQNIELIPFSQHSPVSEATDTIGSEVNVHWAEDVLDNSSVYDEFSVEQPDPEVRVVFTTENNLQNFKILELELDNIDDLGNISFLTRELFALDELTSERFIVANLTYFETIPQYGIAYIDRSGTTRYFALELSGKDGSLLLSEFRQ
;
A
#
# COMPACT_ATOMS: atom_id res chain seq x y z
N MET A 1 -6.73 43.85 34.08
CA MET A 1 -5.32 43.43 34.26
C MET A 1 -5.22 41.97 33.86
N LYS A 2 -4.19 41.67 33.06
CA LYS A 2 -3.94 40.41 32.36
C LYS A 2 -3.72 39.23 33.31
N SER A 3 -4.23 38.04 32.98
CA SER A 3 -3.47 36.80 33.20
C SER A 3 -3.65 35.89 31.99
N LYS A 4 -2.50 35.50 31.43
CA LYS A 4 -2.32 34.84 30.16
C LYS A 4 -2.70 33.36 30.22
N SER A 5 -3.20 32.88 29.08
CA SER A 5 -3.21 31.51 28.60
C SER A 5 -1.88 30.79 28.86
N LEU A 6 -1.96 29.51 29.23
CA LEU A 6 -0.94 28.50 29.00
C LEU A 6 -1.64 27.13 28.83
N ILE A 7 -2.12 26.88 27.62
CA ILE A 7 -2.54 25.54 27.18
C ILE A 7 -1.27 24.86 26.68
N TYR A 8 -0.73 23.93 27.48
CA TYR A 8 0.27 22.98 27.01
C TYR A 8 -0.48 21.77 26.43
N GLY A 9 -0.36 21.57 25.12
CA GLY A 9 -0.77 20.36 24.45
C GLY A 9 0.07 19.18 24.94
N LEU A 10 -0.61 18.13 25.39
CA LEU A 10 -0.01 16.86 25.77
C LEU A 10 0.20 16.07 24.47
N LEU A 11 1.42 16.08 23.94
CA LEU A 11 1.85 15.15 22.90
C LEU A 11 1.99 13.77 23.57
N ILE A 12 1.07 12.84 23.26
CA ILE A 12 1.18 11.45 23.71
C ILE A 12 2.23 10.79 22.80
N SER A 13 3.47 10.78 23.27
CA SER A 13 4.52 9.89 22.79
C SER A 13 4.20 8.48 23.30
N LEU A 14 3.77 7.61 22.40
CA LEU A 14 3.45 6.21 22.70
C LEU A 14 4.75 5.39 22.71
N ILE A 15 5.54 5.59 23.76
CA ILE A 15 6.63 4.70 24.16
C ILE A 15 5.96 3.44 24.74
N PHE A 16 5.92 2.35 23.98
CA PHE A 16 5.72 1.02 24.54
C PHE A 16 7.05 0.51 25.10
N VAL A 17 7.41 1.03 26.27
CA VAL A 17 8.29 0.35 27.22
C VAL A 17 7.49 0.24 28.50
N LEU A 18 7.23 -1.01 28.91
CA LEU A 18 7.05 -1.51 30.28
C LEU A 18 6.77 -3.01 30.08
N LEU A 19 7.59 -3.93 30.58
CA LEU A 19 7.61 -4.23 32.01
C LEU A 19 9.00 -4.62 32.51
N SER A 20 9.44 -3.88 33.53
CA SER A 20 10.47 -4.27 34.47
C SER A 20 9.93 -5.39 35.38
N GLY A 21 10.65 -6.49 35.50
CA GLY A 21 10.38 -7.56 36.46
C GLY A 21 11.56 -7.79 37.40
N CYS A 22 11.69 -6.97 38.44
CA CYS A 22 12.42 -7.38 39.66
C CYS A 22 11.61 -8.49 40.35
N GLY A 23 12.27 -9.60 40.68
CA GLY A 23 11.62 -10.82 41.15
C GLY A 23 10.92 -10.75 42.51
N ILE A 24 10.08 -11.76 42.75
CA ILE A 24 9.97 -12.57 43.99
C ILE A 24 9.04 -13.76 43.69
N ASN A 25 9.52 -14.95 44.08
CA ASN A 25 8.87 -16.26 44.10
C ASN A 25 7.35 -16.27 44.37
N LYS A 26 6.62 -17.10 43.62
CA LYS A 26 5.80 -18.21 44.16
C LYS A 26 5.30 -19.16 43.06
N ILE A 27 5.72 -20.41 43.19
CA ILE A 27 5.31 -21.63 42.48
C ILE A 27 3.81 -21.90 42.70
N VAL A 28 3.06 -22.27 41.65
CA VAL A 28 2.19 -23.48 41.59
C VAL A 28 2.07 -23.92 40.11
N PRO A 29 2.26 -25.22 39.78
CA PRO A 29 2.31 -25.75 38.42
C PRO A 29 0.96 -26.29 37.91
N GLY A 30 0.85 -26.41 36.58
CA GLY A 30 0.01 -27.42 35.92
C GLY A 30 -0.82 -26.89 34.74
N LEU A 31 -0.45 -27.28 33.52
CA LEU A 31 -1.19 -28.29 32.74
C LEU A 31 -0.46 -28.56 31.42
N ILE A 32 -0.22 -29.84 31.19
CA ILE A 32 0.34 -30.48 30.00
C ILE A 32 -0.82 -30.77 29.04
N ASP A 33 -0.66 -30.48 27.75
CA ASP A 33 -0.87 -31.39 26.60
C ASP A 33 -0.59 -30.59 25.31
N SER A 34 0.44 -30.96 24.53
CA SER A 34 0.44 -31.98 23.46
C SER A 34 -0.27 -31.51 22.17
N ASP A 35 0.52 -31.29 21.13
CA ASP A 35 0.32 -32.04 19.88
C ASP A 35 1.56 -31.90 18.98
N LYS A 36 2.35 -32.98 18.94
CA LYS A 36 3.28 -33.27 17.86
C LYS A 36 2.47 -33.88 16.73
N LYS A 37 2.62 -33.38 15.50
CA LYS A 37 2.23 -34.14 14.31
C LYS A 37 3.43 -34.32 13.40
N GLU A 38 3.74 -35.60 13.19
CA GLU A 38 4.84 -36.14 12.42
C GLU A 38 4.76 -35.74 10.94
N THR A 39 5.89 -35.29 10.42
CA THR A 39 6.22 -35.23 9.00
C THR A 39 6.57 -36.64 8.50
N THR A 40 5.99 -37.04 7.36
CA THR A 40 6.33 -38.28 6.68
C THR A 40 7.27 -37.98 5.51
N ASP A 41 8.43 -38.62 5.56
CA ASP A 41 9.46 -38.64 4.51
C ASP A 41 8.92 -39.25 3.20
N ILE A 42 9.23 -38.62 2.07
CA ILE A 42 9.25 -39.30 0.77
C ILE A 42 10.65 -39.15 0.18
N VAL A 43 11.42 -40.23 0.34
CA VAL A 43 12.63 -40.52 -0.44
C VAL A 43 12.25 -40.75 -1.89
N ARG A 44 12.92 -40.07 -2.82
CA ARG A 44 13.19 -40.63 -4.15
C ARG A 44 14.58 -40.25 -4.65
N THR A 45 15.26 -41.27 -5.12
CA THR A 45 16.66 -41.40 -5.48
C THR A 45 16.99 -40.85 -6.86
N ASP A 46 18.28 -40.52 -6.98
CA ASP A 46 19.08 -40.04 -8.10
C ASP A 46 18.82 -40.65 -9.48
N ALA A 47 19.02 -39.82 -10.51
CA ALA A 47 19.63 -40.27 -11.76
C ALA A 47 20.52 -39.17 -12.35
N ASN A 48 21.81 -39.50 -12.39
CA ASN A 48 22.93 -38.78 -12.95
C ASN A 48 22.95 -38.91 -14.48
N ALA A 49 23.30 -37.85 -15.21
CA ALA A 49 23.80 -37.95 -16.59
C ALA A 49 24.69 -36.74 -16.90
N GLU A 50 26.00 -36.98 -16.86
CA GLU A 50 27.05 -36.15 -17.44
C GLU A 50 26.93 -36.17 -18.98
N GLU A 51 27.13 -35.01 -19.61
CA GLU A 51 27.82 -35.01 -20.91
C GLU A 51 28.66 -33.74 -21.06
N GLN A 52 29.94 -33.97 -21.31
CA GLN A 52 31.01 -33.01 -21.47
C GLN A 52 31.55 -33.18 -22.88
N THR A 53 31.54 -32.17 -23.77
CA THR A 53 32.51 -32.11 -24.89
C THR A 53 32.69 -30.68 -25.44
N THR A 54 33.85 -30.11 -25.09
CA THR A 54 34.88 -29.41 -25.88
C THR A 54 34.58 -28.30 -26.91
N SER A 55 35.44 -27.28 -26.79
CA SER A 55 35.71 -26.07 -27.57
C SER A 55 35.85 -26.21 -29.08
N GLU A 56 35.57 -25.11 -29.79
CA GLU A 56 36.42 -24.64 -30.89
C GLU A 56 36.33 -23.11 -31.07
N THR A 57 37.50 -22.46 -31.00
CA THR A 57 37.74 -21.05 -31.30
C THR A 57 37.83 -20.87 -32.81
N THR A 58 37.09 -19.91 -33.38
CA THR A 58 37.41 -19.38 -34.72
C THR A 58 37.32 -17.86 -34.69
N GLU A 59 38.48 -17.19 -34.70
CA GLU A 59 38.60 -15.79 -35.08
C GLU A 59 38.44 -15.66 -36.59
N ILE A 60 37.45 -14.89 -37.05
CA ILE A 60 37.55 -14.16 -38.33
C ILE A 60 36.96 -12.76 -38.11
N THR A 61 37.84 -11.77 -38.19
CA THR A 61 37.53 -10.34 -38.24
C THR A 61 36.90 -10.00 -39.60
N THR A 62 35.72 -9.38 -39.60
CA THR A 62 35.38 -8.36 -40.61
C THR A 62 34.37 -7.37 -40.06
N THR A 63 34.77 -6.11 -40.12
CA THR A 63 34.00 -4.89 -39.85
C THR A 63 32.74 -4.81 -40.71
N ASP A 64 31.60 -4.56 -40.09
CA ASP A 64 30.60 -3.62 -40.60
C ASP A 64 29.72 -3.12 -39.43
N ASN A 65 29.89 -1.84 -39.13
CA ASN A 65 29.23 -1.13 -38.04
C ASN A 65 27.85 -0.68 -38.54
N ILE A 66 26.83 -1.53 -38.39
CA ILE A 66 25.43 -1.11 -38.48
C ILE A 66 24.92 -1.03 -37.05
N SER A 67 24.84 0.20 -36.53
CA SER A 67 24.14 0.52 -35.30
C SER A 67 22.67 0.17 -35.48
N GLN A 68 22.31 -1.06 -35.14
CA GLN A 68 20.92 -1.42 -34.87
C GLN A 68 20.60 -0.89 -33.48
N THR A 69 19.86 0.21 -33.43
CA THR A 69 19.15 0.60 -32.22
C THR A 69 18.14 -0.50 -31.95
N GLU A 70 18.41 -1.30 -30.92
CA GLU A 70 17.45 -2.24 -30.36
C GLU A 70 16.18 -1.45 -30.01
N PRO A 71 14.97 -1.92 -30.41
CA PRO A 71 13.75 -1.22 -30.06
C PRO A 71 13.64 -1.14 -28.54
N GLU A 72 13.60 0.08 -28.02
CA GLU A 72 13.41 0.36 -26.60
C GLU A 72 12.14 -0.37 -26.15
N LYS A 73 12.30 -1.37 -25.27
CA LYS A 73 11.18 -2.13 -24.68
C LYS A 73 10.23 -1.09 -24.05
N PRO A 74 8.91 -1.20 -24.26
CA PRO A 74 7.98 -0.23 -23.69
C PRO A 74 8.19 -0.15 -22.17
N LYS A 75 8.34 1.09 -21.66
CA LYS A 75 8.51 1.36 -20.23
C LYS A 75 7.23 0.91 -19.51
N ILE A 76 7.34 -0.15 -18.72
CA ILE A 76 6.24 -0.70 -17.92
C ILE A 76 5.88 0.32 -16.83
N ASP A 77 4.59 0.57 -16.66
CA ASP A 77 4.06 1.43 -15.59
C ASP A 77 3.66 0.56 -14.40
N TYR A 78 4.61 0.34 -13.49
CA TYR A 78 4.41 -0.50 -12.31
C TYR A 78 3.33 0.02 -11.35
N THR A 79 3.03 1.32 -11.40
CA THR A 79 1.89 1.89 -10.64
C THR A 79 0.58 1.20 -11.01
N LYS A 80 0.39 0.92 -12.31
CA LYS A 80 -0.81 0.22 -12.81
C LYS A 80 -0.82 -1.25 -12.41
N ILE A 81 0.33 -1.90 -12.41
CA ILE A 81 0.46 -3.31 -11.98
C ILE A 81 0.02 -3.46 -10.52
N TYR A 82 0.43 -2.54 -9.66
CA TYR A 82 0.15 -2.60 -8.23
C TYR A 82 -1.19 -1.97 -7.80
N THR A 83 -1.97 -1.42 -8.73
CA THR A 83 -3.20 -0.69 -8.43
C THR A 83 -4.20 -1.53 -7.63
N GLU A 84 -4.50 -2.76 -8.06
CA GLU A 84 -5.45 -3.63 -7.35
C GLU A 84 -4.98 -3.97 -5.91
N VAL A 85 -3.67 -4.12 -5.71
CA VAL A 85 -3.10 -4.34 -4.37
C VAL A 85 -3.31 -3.10 -3.51
N LEU A 86 -2.94 -1.92 -4.02
CA LEU A 86 -3.09 -0.64 -3.31
C LEU A 86 -4.55 -0.36 -2.95
N ASP A 87 -5.48 -0.60 -3.88
CA ASP A 87 -6.93 -0.42 -3.66
C ASP A 87 -7.43 -1.37 -2.58
N SER A 88 -6.94 -2.60 -2.59
CA SER A 88 -7.26 -3.58 -1.55
C SER A 88 -6.78 -3.14 -0.16
N TYR A 89 -5.58 -2.55 -0.04
CA TYR A 89 -5.10 -1.97 1.22
C TYR A 89 -5.94 -0.77 1.66
N TYR A 90 -6.26 0.14 0.72
CA TYR A 90 -7.10 1.30 1.00
C TYR A 90 -8.48 0.90 1.50
N ASN A 91 -9.16 -0.03 0.79
CA ASN A 91 -10.47 -0.53 1.18
C ASN A 91 -10.43 -1.24 2.53
N LEU A 92 -9.38 -2.02 2.81
CA LEU A 92 -9.19 -2.66 4.12
C LEU A 92 -9.07 -1.65 5.26
N ILE A 93 -8.39 -0.52 5.04
CA ILE A 93 -8.29 0.57 6.03
C ILE A 93 -9.67 1.20 6.27
N LEU A 94 -10.50 1.33 5.23
CA LEU A 94 -11.85 1.87 5.35
C LEU A 94 -12.82 0.93 6.07
N SER A 95 -12.86 -0.34 5.67
CA SER A 95 -13.84 -1.32 6.15
C SER A 95 -13.45 -1.97 7.47
N GLY A 96 -12.17 -1.95 7.83
CA GLY A 96 -11.63 -2.76 8.92
C GLY A 96 -11.69 -4.26 8.62
N SER A 97 -11.52 -5.09 9.66
CA SER A 97 -11.37 -6.55 9.53
C SER A 97 -12.66 -7.36 9.62
N GLU A 98 -13.82 -6.74 9.87
CA GLU A 98 -15.04 -7.48 10.26
C GLU A 98 -15.63 -8.34 9.13
N ASP A 99 -15.38 -8.01 7.85
CA ASP A 99 -15.91 -8.75 6.69
C ASP A 99 -14.84 -9.15 5.65
N TYR A 100 -13.56 -8.92 5.94
CA TYR A 100 -12.49 -9.11 4.96
C TYR A 100 -11.86 -10.52 5.06
N GLN A 101 -11.79 -11.26 3.95
CA GLN A 101 -10.88 -12.41 3.88
C GLN A 101 -9.45 -11.88 3.93
N ILE A 102 -8.77 -12.11 5.06
CA ILE A 102 -7.40 -11.62 5.29
C ILE A 102 -6.46 -12.44 4.39
N GLY A 103 -6.20 -11.91 3.19
CA GLY A 103 -5.15 -12.41 2.29
C GLY A 103 -3.75 -12.08 2.80
N ASP A 104 -2.75 -12.67 2.18
CA ASP A 104 -1.34 -12.47 2.52
C ASP A 104 -0.95 -10.98 2.45
N GLY A 105 -0.11 -10.54 3.42
CA GLY A 105 0.38 -9.17 3.53
C GLY A 105 -0.48 -8.20 4.33
N LYS A 106 -1.71 -8.60 4.72
CA LYS A 106 -2.68 -7.68 5.32
C LYS A 106 -2.70 -7.70 6.86
N MET A 107 -2.07 -8.69 7.49
CA MET A 107 -2.12 -8.82 8.95
C MET A 107 -1.31 -7.72 9.63
N GLY A 108 -0.11 -7.43 9.13
CA GLY A 108 0.73 -6.34 9.64
C GLY A 108 0.02 -4.98 9.66
N LEU A 109 -0.72 -4.69 8.59
CA LEU A 109 -1.57 -3.51 8.49
C LEU A 109 -2.64 -3.47 9.58
N LEU A 110 -3.43 -4.54 9.69
CA LEU A 110 -4.54 -4.62 10.66
C LEU A 110 -4.05 -4.44 12.09
N GLU A 111 -2.93 -5.08 12.45
CA GLU A 111 -2.30 -4.90 13.76
C GLU A 111 -1.86 -3.46 13.98
N ALA A 112 -1.31 -2.80 12.97
CA ALA A 112 -0.85 -1.41 13.05
C ALA A 112 -2.01 -0.40 13.23
N ILE A 113 -3.18 -0.66 12.64
CA ILE A 113 -4.32 0.27 12.64
C ILE A 113 -5.44 -0.09 13.61
N SER A 114 -5.36 -1.23 14.33
CA SER A 114 -6.47 -1.82 15.11
C SER A 114 -7.15 -0.92 16.14
N PHE A 115 -6.52 0.20 16.54
CA PHE A 115 -7.06 1.14 17.52
C PHE A 115 -7.12 2.58 17.00
N MET A 116 -7.05 2.75 15.67
CA MET A 116 -7.09 4.04 15.01
C MET A 116 -8.47 4.28 14.40
N GLU A 117 -8.89 5.54 14.39
CA GLU A 117 -10.00 5.99 13.54
C GLU A 117 -9.56 5.92 12.07
N THR A 118 -10.50 5.69 11.15
CA THR A 118 -10.21 5.46 9.72
C THR A 118 -9.33 6.54 9.09
N ASN A 119 -9.59 7.82 9.37
CA ASN A 119 -8.78 8.92 8.82
C ASN A 119 -7.35 8.92 9.36
N ASP A 120 -7.17 8.55 10.62
CA ASP A 120 -5.84 8.46 11.23
C ASP A 120 -5.08 7.25 10.67
N ALA A 121 -5.78 6.12 10.43
CA ALA A 121 -5.23 4.94 9.78
C ALA A 121 -4.76 5.23 8.34
N LEU A 122 -5.57 5.92 7.53
CA LEU A 122 -5.18 6.37 6.19
C LEU A 122 -3.98 7.34 6.21
N ALA A 123 -3.82 8.11 7.27
CA ALA A 123 -2.73 9.07 7.42
C ALA A 123 -1.46 8.47 8.03
N SER A 124 -1.54 7.30 8.68
CA SER A 124 -0.46 6.60 9.38
C SER A 124 0.21 5.49 8.56
N VAL A 125 -0.36 5.16 7.39
CA VAL A 125 0.20 4.16 6.47
C VAL A 125 0.38 4.78 5.10
N GLY A 126 1.46 4.42 4.42
CA GLY A 126 1.73 4.82 3.04
C GLY A 126 2.39 3.70 2.27
N TYR A 127 2.71 3.99 1.01
CA TYR A 127 3.38 3.07 0.12
C TYR A 127 4.50 3.75 -0.67
N ALA A 128 5.41 2.92 -1.19
CA ALA A 128 6.42 3.32 -2.17
C ALA A 128 6.50 2.24 -3.26
N ILE A 129 6.80 2.66 -4.49
CA ILE A 129 7.13 1.76 -5.61
C ILE A 129 8.57 2.06 -5.99
N GLN A 130 9.50 1.17 -5.61
CA GLN A 130 10.93 1.39 -5.74
C GLN A 130 11.63 0.06 -5.99
N ASP A 131 12.58 0.06 -6.92
CA ASP A 131 13.50 -1.06 -7.15
C ASP A 131 14.52 -1.10 -6.01
N ILE A 132 14.22 -1.92 -5.00
CA ILE A 132 15.05 -2.14 -3.82
C ILE A 132 15.91 -3.40 -3.97
N SER A 133 15.55 -4.35 -4.84
CA SER A 133 16.32 -5.56 -5.12
C SER A 133 17.42 -5.36 -6.17
N GLU A 134 17.39 -4.23 -6.90
CA GLU A 134 18.30 -3.85 -7.98
C GLU A 134 18.24 -4.76 -9.22
N ASP A 135 17.11 -5.43 -9.45
CA ASP A 135 16.89 -6.32 -10.60
C ASP A 135 16.25 -5.61 -11.82
N GLY A 136 15.90 -4.33 -11.66
CA GLY A 136 15.21 -3.51 -12.67
C GLY A 136 13.68 -3.59 -12.61
N ILE A 137 13.12 -4.29 -11.63
CA ILE A 137 11.69 -4.43 -11.37
C ILE A 137 11.37 -3.77 -10.01
N PRO A 138 10.70 -2.61 -10.00
CA PRO A 138 10.31 -1.96 -8.76
C PRO A 138 9.38 -2.81 -7.91
N GLU A 139 9.69 -2.96 -6.62
CA GLU A 139 8.80 -3.55 -5.63
C GLU A 139 7.79 -2.53 -5.10
N LEU A 140 6.63 -3.03 -4.67
CA LEU A 140 5.66 -2.30 -3.86
C LEU A 140 5.95 -2.54 -2.38
N LEU A 141 6.17 -1.45 -1.64
CA LEU A 141 6.37 -1.46 -0.20
C LEU A 141 5.17 -0.81 0.48
N ILE A 142 4.54 -1.51 1.42
CA ILE A 142 3.53 -0.97 2.34
C ILE A 142 4.21 -0.69 3.67
N VAL A 143 4.18 0.57 4.12
CA VAL A 143 5.04 1.05 5.21
C VAL A 143 4.25 1.92 6.19
N ALA A 144 4.48 1.72 7.48
CA ALA A 144 3.94 2.63 8.50
C ALA A 144 4.70 3.96 8.49
N ILE A 145 3.97 5.06 8.40
CA ILE A 145 4.51 6.42 8.41
C ILE A 145 4.95 6.75 9.84
N ALA A 146 6.23 7.08 10.00
CA ALA A 146 6.84 7.46 11.27
C ALA A 146 6.89 8.99 11.44
N GLU A 147 7.12 9.73 10.36
CA GLU A 147 7.27 11.17 10.39
C GLU A 147 6.78 11.84 9.09
N LYS A 148 6.52 13.15 9.17
CA LYS A 148 6.16 13.99 8.01
C LYS A 148 6.98 15.27 8.06
N ASP A 149 7.64 15.61 6.96
CA ASP A 149 8.36 16.87 6.79
C ASP A 149 7.93 17.56 5.50
N ASN A 150 7.52 18.82 5.58
CA ASN A 150 7.09 19.64 4.43
C ASN A 150 6.11 18.93 3.47
N SER A 151 5.12 18.22 4.02
CA SER A 151 4.11 17.43 3.28
C SER A 151 4.60 16.13 2.65
N VAL A 152 5.88 15.78 2.82
CA VAL A 152 6.44 14.48 2.46
C VAL A 152 6.34 13.55 3.67
N ALA A 153 5.87 12.32 3.46
CA ALA A 153 5.77 11.32 4.51
C ALA A 153 6.95 10.36 4.45
N TYR A 154 7.44 9.94 5.61
CA TYR A 154 8.56 9.04 5.73
C TYR A 154 8.24 7.91 6.71
N GLY A 155 8.75 6.72 6.42
CA GLY A 155 8.57 5.56 7.29
C GLY A 155 9.65 4.52 7.06
N ASN A 156 9.79 3.59 8.00
CA ASN A 156 10.77 2.51 7.90
C ASN A 156 10.23 1.15 8.34
N VAL A 157 9.04 1.09 8.97
CA VAL A 157 8.44 -0.17 9.42
C VAL A 157 7.68 -0.79 8.26
N ILE A 158 8.19 -1.91 7.77
CA ILE A 158 7.59 -2.65 6.67
C ILE A 158 6.37 -3.42 7.18
N LEU A 159 5.22 -3.17 6.55
CA LEU A 159 3.99 -3.91 6.77
C LEU A 159 3.86 -5.03 5.74
N ALA A 160 4.20 -4.77 4.47
CA ALA A 160 4.26 -5.79 3.42
C ALA A 160 5.15 -5.37 2.25
N ILE A 161 5.69 -6.35 1.52
CA ILE A 161 6.38 -6.15 0.25
C ILE A 161 5.80 -7.09 -0.81
N TYR A 162 5.64 -6.57 -2.02
CA TYR A 162 5.28 -7.30 -3.22
C TYR A 162 6.29 -7.03 -4.33
N THR A 163 6.66 -8.06 -5.08
CA THR A 163 7.42 -7.92 -6.34
C THR A 163 6.51 -8.14 -7.54
N CYS A 164 6.98 -7.83 -8.75
CA CYS A 164 6.24 -8.04 -9.99
C CYS A 164 6.87 -9.21 -10.75
N VAL A 165 6.11 -10.27 -10.98
CA VAL A 165 6.56 -11.44 -11.76
C VAL A 165 5.61 -11.60 -12.93
N ASN A 166 6.14 -11.50 -14.15
CA ASN A 166 5.35 -11.59 -15.39
C ASN A 166 4.16 -10.62 -15.42
N ASP A 167 4.39 -9.35 -15.05
CA ASP A 167 3.38 -8.29 -14.99
C ASP A 167 2.27 -8.49 -13.94
N GLU A 168 2.44 -9.45 -13.01
CA GLU A 168 1.51 -9.70 -11.90
C GLU A 168 2.17 -9.41 -10.54
N PRO A 169 1.48 -8.74 -9.60
CA PRO A 169 1.95 -8.60 -8.22
C PRO A 169 2.04 -9.95 -7.52
N VAL A 170 3.19 -10.24 -6.93
CA VAL A 170 3.43 -11.43 -6.10
C VAL A 170 3.85 -10.99 -4.70
N PHE A 171 3.14 -11.51 -3.69
CA PHE A 171 3.49 -11.27 -2.29
C PHE A 171 4.85 -11.88 -1.96
N SER A 172 5.71 -11.10 -1.29
CA SER A 172 7.05 -11.54 -0.88
C SER A 172 7.08 -11.88 0.61
N PHE A 173 6.87 -10.88 1.47
CA PHE A 173 6.81 -11.06 2.92
C PHE A 173 6.07 -9.92 3.62
N GLU A 174 5.74 -10.11 4.90
CA GLU A 174 5.10 -9.09 5.74
C GLU A 174 5.76 -8.96 7.12
N GLY A 175 5.67 -7.76 7.68
CA GLY A 175 6.05 -7.47 9.07
C GLY A 175 4.82 -7.41 9.97
N ARG A 176 4.93 -8.00 11.15
CA ARG A 176 3.86 -8.07 12.17
C ARG A 176 4.37 -7.58 13.53
N ALA A 177 3.47 -7.33 14.47
CA ALA A 177 3.77 -6.75 15.79
C ALA A 177 4.82 -7.54 16.60
N ARG A 178 4.93 -8.86 16.41
CA ARG A 178 5.92 -9.71 17.09
C ARG A 178 7.01 -10.27 16.16
N SER A 179 7.04 -9.83 14.91
CA SER A 179 7.93 -10.26 13.84
C SER A 179 8.02 -9.13 12.82
N SER A 180 8.71 -8.06 13.18
CA SER A 180 8.73 -6.80 12.44
C SER A 180 10.02 -6.62 11.66
N TYR A 181 9.93 -5.94 10.51
CA TYR A 181 11.06 -5.61 9.66
C TYR A 181 11.16 -4.09 9.50
N ARG A 182 12.39 -3.57 9.55
CA ARG A 182 12.69 -2.16 9.30
C ARG A 182 13.75 -2.02 8.22
N TYR A 183 13.53 -1.14 7.27
CA TYR A 183 14.48 -0.93 6.16
C TYR A 183 15.80 -0.34 6.66
N ILE A 184 16.93 -0.93 6.24
CA ILE A 184 18.29 -0.45 6.56
C ILE A 184 19.12 -0.07 5.32
N GLY A 185 18.54 -0.14 4.11
CA GLY A 185 19.21 0.19 2.84
C GLY A 185 19.61 -1.05 2.03
N ASP A 186 19.89 -0.88 0.74
CA ASP A 186 20.53 -1.90 -0.12
C ASP A 186 19.88 -3.31 -0.05
N ALA A 187 18.56 -3.38 -0.23
CA ALA A 187 17.75 -4.60 -0.08
C ALA A 187 17.73 -5.24 1.32
N ASP A 188 18.32 -4.60 2.33
CA ASP A 188 18.45 -5.14 3.68
C ASP A 188 17.40 -4.61 4.67
N PHE A 189 17.06 -5.47 5.63
CA PHE A 189 16.07 -5.24 6.67
C PHE A 189 16.62 -5.65 8.03
N PHE A 190 16.47 -4.77 9.02
CA PHE A 190 16.58 -5.12 10.43
C PHE A 190 15.30 -5.86 10.86
N TYR A 191 15.46 -7.07 11.38
CA TYR A 191 14.39 -7.88 11.93
C TYR A 191 14.35 -7.75 13.45
N GLN A 192 13.14 -7.67 14.00
CA GLN A 192 12.89 -7.76 15.44
C GLN A 192 11.72 -8.70 15.72
N GLY A 193 11.96 -9.71 16.55
CA GLY A 193 11.00 -10.75 16.89
C GLY A 193 10.77 -10.87 18.40
N SER A 194 9.69 -11.55 18.77
CA SER A 194 9.43 -11.91 20.17
C SER A 194 8.80 -13.28 20.27
N ASN A 195 9.39 -14.16 21.09
CA ASN A 195 8.80 -15.47 21.41
C ASN A 195 8.41 -15.65 22.88
N GLY A 196 8.34 -14.57 23.64
CA GLY A 196 7.94 -14.57 25.05
C GLY A 196 8.41 -13.31 25.75
N ALA A 197 7.97 -13.13 27.00
CA ALA A 197 8.30 -11.92 27.77
C ALA A 197 9.78 -11.83 28.17
N ILE A 198 10.51 -12.95 28.13
CA ILE A 198 11.92 -13.04 28.55
C ILE A 198 12.89 -13.25 27.38
N TYR A 199 12.38 -13.39 26.15
CA TYR A 199 13.19 -13.68 24.97
C TYR A 199 13.23 -12.49 24.03
N SER A 200 14.44 -12.18 23.60
CA SER A 200 14.75 -11.14 22.64
C SER A 200 15.23 -11.80 21.37
N ILE A 201 14.77 -11.31 20.21
CA ILE A 201 15.19 -11.79 18.90
C ILE A 201 15.39 -10.58 18.01
N PHE A 202 16.54 -10.51 17.35
CA PHE A 202 16.79 -9.51 16.31
C PHE A 202 17.80 -10.02 15.30
N GLY A 203 17.89 -9.37 14.15
CA GLY A 203 18.77 -9.83 13.08
C GLY A 203 18.72 -8.95 11.86
N THR A 204 19.33 -9.44 10.78
CA THR A 204 19.34 -8.79 9.48
C THR A 204 18.97 -9.79 8.40
N TYR A 205 18.22 -9.33 7.42
CA TYR A 205 17.77 -10.12 6.27
C TYR A 205 17.94 -9.31 4.99
N THR A 206 18.33 -9.96 3.90
CA THR A 206 18.40 -9.37 2.55
C THR A 206 17.26 -9.90 1.70
N LEU A 207 16.57 -9.03 0.95
CA LEU A 207 15.65 -9.44 -0.10
C LEU A 207 16.43 -10.08 -1.25
N THR A 208 16.00 -11.25 -1.68
CA THR A 208 16.63 -11.95 -2.80
C THR A 208 16.52 -11.12 -4.08
N PRO A 209 17.47 -11.24 -5.04
CA PRO A 209 17.43 -10.45 -6.28
C PRO A 209 16.21 -10.68 -7.17
N ASP A 210 15.37 -11.67 -6.89
CA ASP A 210 14.08 -11.87 -7.57
C ASP A 210 12.91 -11.18 -6.85
N GLY A 211 13.19 -10.46 -5.76
CA GLY A 211 12.21 -9.78 -4.92
C GLY A 211 11.28 -10.70 -4.14
N LEU A 212 11.45 -12.04 -4.18
CA LEU A 212 10.44 -12.98 -3.70
C LEU A 212 10.63 -13.45 -2.26
N SER A 213 11.84 -13.41 -1.72
CA SER A 213 12.13 -14.02 -0.43
C SER A 213 13.22 -13.31 0.35
N LEU A 214 13.34 -13.63 1.64
CA LEU A 214 14.39 -13.10 2.49
C LEU A 214 15.47 -14.16 2.73
N THR A 215 16.73 -13.76 2.62
CA THR A 215 17.88 -14.52 3.11
C THR A 215 18.29 -13.98 4.47
N CYS A 216 18.41 -14.86 5.47
CA CYS A 216 18.89 -14.48 6.79
C CYS A 216 20.40 -14.24 6.75
N ASN A 217 20.82 -13.03 7.11
CA ASN A 217 22.24 -12.68 7.22
C ASN A 217 22.72 -12.94 8.64
N ASP A 218 21.99 -12.44 9.64
CA ASP A 218 22.29 -12.62 11.05
C ASP A 218 21.01 -12.82 11.84
N TYR A 219 21.03 -13.73 12.81
CA TYR A 219 19.91 -14.00 13.69
C TYR A 219 20.40 -14.19 15.12
N PHE A 220 20.18 -13.17 15.94
CA PHE A 220 20.54 -13.11 17.33
C PHE A 220 19.32 -13.40 18.21
N PHE A 221 19.49 -14.21 19.24
CA PHE A 221 18.43 -14.41 20.21
C PHE A 221 18.94 -14.74 21.61
N SER A 222 18.12 -14.42 22.60
CA SER A 222 18.29 -14.93 23.96
C SER A 222 17.47 -16.19 24.19
N TYR A 223 18.02 -17.13 24.97
CA TYR A 223 17.36 -18.39 25.33
C TYR A 223 17.94 -18.94 26.64
N GLU A 224 17.20 -19.76 27.38
CA GLU A 224 17.77 -20.42 28.57
C GLU A 224 18.94 -21.34 28.20
N LYS A 225 20.02 -21.30 28.98
CA LYS A 225 21.12 -22.26 28.79
C LYS A 225 20.69 -23.68 29.10
N ASP A 226 19.92 -23.84 30.16
CA ASP A 226 19.44 -25.11 30.67
C ASP A 226 17.94 -25.08 30.99
N ASP A 227 17.36 -26.25 31.28
CA ASP A 227 15.92 -26.39 31.52
C ASP A 227 15.44 -25.79 32.85
N ASN A 228 16.33 -25.19 33.65
CA ASN A 228 16.00 -24.68 34.98
C ASN A 228 15.69 -23.17 35.01
N PHE A 229 15.79 -22.48 33.86
CA PHE A 229 15.44 -21.06 33.68
C PHE A 229 16.24 -20.09 34.56
N GLN A 230 17.41 -20.48 35.08
CA GLN A 230 18.23 -19.59 35.92
C GLN A 230 19.23 -18.76 35.13
N GLU A 231 19.69 -19.25 33.99
CA GLU A 231 20.70 -18.57 33.17
C GLU A 231 20.21 -18.41 31.74
N ILE A 232 20.31 -17.18 31.23
CA ILE A 232 20.05 -16.84 29.83
C ILE A 232 21.38 -16.79 29.10
N GLY A 233 21.44 -17.46 27.95
CA GLY A 233 22.52 -17.35 26.98
C GLY A 233 22.09 -16.54 25.77
N PHE A 234 23.09 -16.06 25.02
CA PHE A 234 22.90 -15.37 23.75
C PHE A 234 23.41 -16.24 22.63
N TYR A 235 22.66 -16.31 21.55
CA TYR A 235 22.91 -17.23 20.46
C TYR A 235 22.87 -16.48 19.13
N HIS A 236 23.66 -16.97 18.17
CA HIS A 236 23.68 -16.47 16.80
C HIS A 236 23.60 -17.64 15.80
N ASN A 237 22.88 -17.41 14.70
CA ASN A 237 22.98 -18.22 13.51
C ASN A 237 22.67 -17.38 12.26
N ASN A 238 22.84 -17.98 11.09
CA ASN A 238 22.48 -17.38 9.79
C ASN A 238 21.29 -18.11 9.14
N SER A 239 20.58 -18.97 9.89
CA SER A 239 19.45 -19.74 9.36
C SER A 239 18.09 -19.09 9.64
N GLY A 240 18.03 -18.09 10.54
CA GLY A 240 16.79 -17.45 10.95
C GLY A 240 15.94 -18.32 11.88
N ILE A 241 16.53 -19.35 12.50
CA ILE A 241 15.81 -20.34 13.31
C ILE A 241 16.08 -20.08 14.79
N TRP A 242 15.02 -19.97 15.58
CA TRP A 242 15.10 -19.84 17.03
C TRP A 242 15.32 -21.20 17.70
N ASP A 243 16.50 -21.80 17.51
CA ASP A 243 16.89 -23.09 18.08
C ASP A 243 18.39 -23.14 18.42
N LYS A 244 18.70 -23.49 19.67
CA LYS A 244 20.08 -23.67 20.17
C LYS A 244 20.86 -24.72 19.38
N SER A 245 20.19 -25.75 18.86
CA SER A 245 20.86 -26.88 18.20
C SER A 245 21.54 -26.52 16.88
N VAL A 246 21.10 -25.43 16.25
CA VAL A 246 21.63 -24.91 14.98
C VAL A 246 22.38 -23.58 15.17
N SER A 247 22.66 -23.20 16.42
CA SER A 247 23.21 -21.89 16.77
C SER A 247 24.52 -21.98 17.54
N GLU A 248 25.35 -20.95 17.41
CA GLU A 248 26.52 -20.72 18.25
C GLU A 248 26.11 -19.94 19.50
N GLU A 249 26.51 -20.40 20.69
CA GLU A 249 26.40 -19.61 21.93
C GLU A 249 27.52 -18.56 21.96
N LEU A 250 27.15 -17.30 22.08
CA LEU A 250 28.06 -16.17 22.12
C LEU A 250 28.61 -15.98 23.54
N ALA A 251 29.94 -15.92 23.66
CA ALA A 251 30.63 -15.61 24.92
C ALA A 251 30.68 -14.09 25.18
N ILE A 252 29.51 -13.45 25.26
CA ILE A 252 29.34 -12.01 25.43
C ILE A 252 28.48 -11.70 26.66
N SER A 253 28.64 -10.48 27.18
CA SER A 253 27.78 -9.92 28.22
C SER A 253 26.44 -9.41 27.67
N ASP A 254 25.47 -9.21 28.56
CA ASP A 254 24.19 -8.58 28.23
C ASP A 254 24.40 -7.20 27.57
N GLU A 255 25.35 -6.40 28.06
CA GLU A 255 25.66 -5.07 27.52
C GLU A 255 26.16 -5.16 26.07
N GLU A 256 27.03 -6.13 25.77
CA GLU A 256 27.52 -6.37 24.41
C GLU A 256 26.41 -6.86 23.48
N PHE A 257 25.53 -7.74 23.94
CA PHE A 257 24.38 -8.21 23.15
C PHE A 257 23.44 -7.06 22.76
N TRP A 258 23.10 -6.19 23.71
CA TRP A 258 22.27 -5.02 23.44
C TRP A 258 23.00 -3.94 22.64
N GLN A 259 24.33 -3.88 22.72
CA GLN A 259 25.11 -2.98 21.87
C GLN A 259 25.03 -3.41 20.40
N ILE A 260 25.01 -4.71 20.10
CA ILE A 260 24.80 -5.22 18.73
C ILE A 260 23.44 -4.75 18.20
N GLU A 261 22.35 -4.97 18.93
CA GLU A 261 21.02 -4.50 18.51
C GLU A 261 21.02 -2.98 18.31
N SER A 262 21.61 -2.23 19.24
CA SER A 262 21.70 -0.77 19.15
C SER A 262 22.47 -0.31 17.90
N ASP A 263 23.52 -1.02 17.51
CA ASP A 263 24.32 -0.69 16.32
C ASP A 263 23.59 -1.02 15.02
N LEU A 264 22.79 -2.08 15.00
CA LEU A 264 21.90 -2.40 13.87
C LEU A 264 20.78 -1.35 13.74
N LEU A 265 20.14 -0.94 14.84
CA LEU A 265 19.09 0.07 14.83
C LEU A 265 19.56 1.43 14.29
N LYS A 266 20.85 1.78 14.43
CA LYS A 266 21.42 3.02 13.88
C LYS A 266 21.48 3.03 12.35
N GLN A 267 21.35 1.87 11.71
CA GLN A 267 21.38 1.74 10.25
C GLN A 267 20.01 1.94 9.61
N ILE A 268 18.93 2.06 10.41
CA ILE A 268 17.58 2.27 9.88
C ILE A 268 17.53 3.50 8.99
N GLN A 269 16.96 3.30 7.80
CA GLN A 269 16.75 4.36 6.82
C GLN A 269 15.26 4.56 6.61
N ASN A 270 14.87 5.83 6.41
CA ASN A 270 13.51 6.18 6.08
C ASN A 270 13.29 6.12 4.57
N ILE A 271 12.14 5.58 4.19
CA ILE A 271 11.61 5.53 2.83
C ILE A 271 10.64 6.70 2.69
N GLU A 272 10.70 7.41 1.56
CA GLU A 272 9.71 8.41 1.19
C GLU A 272 8.42 7.71 0.72
N LEU A 273 7.28 8.15 1.24
CA LEU A 273 6.00 7.45 1.09
C LEU A 273 4.91 8.37 0.53
N ILE A 274 4.03 7.75 -0.26
CA ILE A 274 2.72 8.30 -0.59
C ILE A 274 1.73 7.80 0.48
N PRO A 275 1.16 8.67 1.33
CA PRO A 275 0.15 8.25 2.31
C PRO A 275 -1.10 7.69 1.64
N PHE A 276 -1.73 6.69 2.23
CA PHE A 276 -3.03 6.18 1.74
C PHE A 276 -4.14 7.24 1.78
N SER A 277 -4.02 8.27 2.62
CA SER A 277 -4.92 9.44 2.60
C SER A 277 -4.84 10.29 1.32
N GLN A 278 -3.82 10.07 0.49
CA GLN A 278 -3.65 10.65 -0.85
C GLN A 278 -3.89 9.63 -1.97
N HIS A 279 -4.13 8.36 -1.62
CA HIS A 279 -4.49 7.33 -2.59
C HIS A 279 -5.95 7.52 -3.00
N SER A 280 -6.18 7.57 -4.30
CA SER A 280 -7.52 7.50 -4.87
C SER A 280 -7.67 6.09 -5.42
N PRO A 281 -8.41 5.20 -4.75
CA PRO A 281 -8.55 3.85 -5.24
C PRO A 281 -9.21 3.85 -6.61
N VAL A 282 -8.81 2.93 -7.48
CA VAL A 282 -9.69 2.56 -8.59
C VAL A 282 -10.87 1.86 -7.93
N SER A 283 -12.05 2.50 -7.98
CA SER A 283 -13.27 1.95 -7.43
C SER A 283 -13.39 0.48 -7.86
N GLU A 284 -13.58 -0.43 -6.92
CA GLU A 284 -13.72 -1.87 -7.20
C GLU A 284 -14.55 -2.08 -8.45
N ALA A 285 -14.04 -2.94 -9.34
CA ALA A 285 -14.56 -3.25 -10.64
C ALA A 285 -16.09 -3.51 -10.66
N THR A 286 -16.87 -2.44 -10.73
CA THR A 286 -17.56 -2.17 -11.96
C THR A 286 -16.51 -1.60 -12.91
N ASP A 287 -16.45 -2.08 -14.14
CA ASP A 287 -15.39 -1.82 -15.14
C ASP A 287 -15.20 -0.33 -15.48
N THR A 288 -14.62 0.46 -14.58
CA THR A 288 -14.69 1.93 -14.64
C THR A 288 -13.29 2.51 -14.57
N ILE A 289 -12.70 2.64 -15.76
CA ILE A 289 -11.72 3.68 -16.09
C ILE A 289 -12.12 4.95 -15.31
N GLY A 290 -11.31 5.53 -14.42
CA GLY A 290 -11.67 6.80 -13.79
C GLY A 290 -12.22 7.79 -14.82
N SER A 291 -13.28 8.54 -14.49
CA SER A 291 -14.03 9.34 -15.48
C SER A 291 -13.08 10.08 -16.43
N GLU A 292 -13.21 9.86 -17.74
CA GLU A 292 -12.44 10.61 -18.77
C GLU A 292 -12.87 12.08 -18.85
N VAL A 293 -13.89 12.46 -18.07
CA VAL A 293 -14.36 13.83 -17.85
C VAL A 293 -13.95 14.28 -16.46
N ASN A 294 -13.29 15.43 -16.37
CA ASN A 294 -13.04 16.14 -15.13
C ASN A 294 -14.13 17.19 -14.89
N VAL A 295 -14.47 17.42 -13.62
CA VAL A 295 -15.44 18.44 -13.21
C VAL A 295 -14.82 19.42 -12.23
N HIS A 296 -15.10 20.71 -12.43
CA HIS A 296 -14.57 21.78 -11.59
C HIS A 296 -15.59 22.89 -11.40
N TRP A 297 -15.39 23.69 -10.35
CA TRP A 297 -16.09 24.97 -10.21
C TRP A 297 -15.66 25.93 -11.33
N ALA A 298 -16.62 26.67 -11.90
CA ALA A 298 -16.33 27.57 -13.01
C ALA A 298 -15.36 28.70 -12.64
N GLU A 299 -15.46 29.21 -11.42
CA GLU A 299 -14.57 30.23 -10.87
C GLU A 299 -13.09 29.80 -10.78
N ASP A 300 -12.82 28.49 -10.71
CA ASP A 300 -11.47 27.97 -10.53
C ASP A 300 -10.73 27.77 -11.85
N VAL A 301 -11.46 27.61 -12.96
CA VAL A 301 -10.89 27.12 -14.23
C VAL A 301 -11.18 28.04 -15.41
N LEU A 302 -12.27 28.82 -15.38
CA LEU A 302 -12.59 29.72 -16.48
C LEU A 302 -11.76 31.01 -16.42
N ASP A 303 -11.19 31.38 -17.56
CA ASP A 303 -10.55 32.65 -17.80
C ASP A 303 -11.18 33.39 -19.00
N ASN A 304 -10.73 34.62 -19.28
CA ASN A 304 -11.26 35.44 -20.37
C ASN A 304 -10.99 34.86 -21.79
N SER A 305 -10.15 33.83 -21.91
CA SER A 305 -9.81 33.16 -23.17
C SER A 305 -10.51 31.82 -23.36
N SER A 306 -11.23 31.34 -22.35
CA SER A 306 -11.87 30.04 -22.36
C SER A 306 -12.97 29.96 -23.42
N VAL A 307 -12.93 28.93 -24.26
CA VAL A 307 -13.97 28.64 -25.26
C VAL A 307 -14.82 27.50 -24.73
N TYR A 308 -16.12 27.76 -24.56
CA TYR A 308 -17.04 26.80 -23.99
C TYR A 308 -18.43 26.92 -24.60
N ASP A 309 -19.19 25.83 -24.54
CA ASP A 309 -20.64 25.88 -24.67
C ASP A 309 -21.27 25.98 -23.29
N GLU A 310 -22.41 26.68 -23.22
CA GLU A 310 -23.10 26.92 -21.96
C GLU A 310 -24.47 26.25 -21.97
N PHE A 311 -24.77 25.54 -20.89
CA PHE A 311 -26.06 24.91 -20.63
C PHE A 311 -26.61 25.44 -19.30
N SER A 312 -27.91 25.70 -19.22
CA SER A 312 -28.57 26.13 -17.99
C SER A 312 -29.86 25.36 -17.76
N VAL A 313 -30.09 24.93 -16.52
CA VAL A 313 -31.39 24.37 -16.11
C VAL A 313 -32.41 25.48 -15.90
N GLU A 314 -33.65 25.27 -16.35
CA GLU A 314 -34.73 26.26 -16.20
C GLU A 314 -35.34 26.19 -14.78
N GLN A 315 -34.68 26.76 -13.76
CA GLN A 315 -35.21 26.86 -12.38
C GLN A 315 -34.97 28.24 -11.72
N PRO A 316 -35.84 28.67 -10.77
CA PRO A 316 -35.90 30.07 -10.32
C PRO A 316 -35.00 30.49 -9.13
N ASP A 317 -34.06 29.67 -8.64
CA ASP A 317 -33.25 29.94 -7.43
C ASP A 317 -31.89 29.17 -7.45
N PRO A 318 -30.93 29.45 -6.53
CA PRO A 318 -29.52 29.76 -6.81
C PRO A 318 -28.78 28.84 -7.79
N GLU A 319 -28.07 29.49 -8.72
CA GLU A 319 -27.23 28.87 -9.76
C GLU A 319 -25.84 28.51 -9.24
N VAL A 320 -25.44 27.26 -9.42
CA VAL A 320 -24.06 26.78 -9.29
C VAL A 320 -23.47 26.58 -10.69
N ARG A 321 -22.24 27.05 -10.91
CA ARG A 321 -21.58 26.98 -12.22
C ARG A 321 -20.48 25.94 -12.19
N VAL A 322 -20.61 24.90 -12.99
CA VAL A 322 -19.64 23.81 -13.08
C VAL A 322 -19.11 23.68 -14.50
N VAL A 323 -17.88 23.20 -14.63
CA VAL A 323 -17.18 23.02 -15.91
C VAL A 323 -16.84 21.56 -16.08
N PHE A 324 -17.27 20.98 -17.19
CA PHE A 324 -16.84 19.67 -17.64
C PHE A 324 -15.74 19.82 -18.68
N THR A 325 -14.60 19.17 -18.43
CA THR A 325 -13.44 19.15 -19.31
C THR A 325 -13.01 17.72 -19.58
N THR A 326 -12.26 17.50 -20.66
CA THR A 326 -11.69 16.19 -20.98
C THR A 326 -10.34 16.37 -21.67
N GLU A 327 -9.47 15.36 -21.55
CA GLU A 327 -8.21 15.31 -22.29
C GLU A 327 -8.37 14.63 -23.66
N ASN A 328 -9.43 13.85 -23.86
CA ASN A 328 -9.63 13.03 -25.05
C ASN A 328 -11.02 13.30 -25.62
N ASN A 329 -11.18 13.12 -26.93
CA ASN A 329 -12.48 13.31 -27.54
C ASN A 329 -13.46 12.22 -27.08
N LEU A 330 -14.57 12.62 -26.46
CA LEU A 330 -15.60 11.72 -25.96
C LEU A 330 -16.87 11.87 -26.78
N GLN A 331 -17.43 10.75 -27.20
CA GLN A 331 -18.61 10.72 -28.05
C GLN A 331 -19.89 10.70 -27.19
N ASN A 332 -20.96 11.30 -27.71
CA ASN A 332 -22.30 11.27 -27.14
C ASN A 332 -22.33 11.72 -25.66
N PHE A 333 -21.68 12.84 -25.37
CA PHE A 333 -21.65 13.44 -24.04
C PHE A 333 -23.03 14.00 -23.67
N LYS A 334 -23.47 13.74 -22.44
CA LYS A 334 -24.78 14.14 -21.93
C LYS A 334 -24.67 14.69 -20.52
N ILE A 335 -25.53 15.65 -20.22
CA ILE A 335 -25.85 16.04 -18.85
C ILE A 335 -27.23 15.47 -18.53
N LEU A 336 -27.34 14.85 -17.36
CA LEU A 336 -28.50 14.11 -16.90
C LEU A 336 -29.08 14.76 -15.65
N GLU A 337 -30.39 14.70 -15.51
CA GLU A 337 -31.09 14.77 -14.24
C GLU A 337 -31.20 13.35 -13.67
N LEU A 338 -30.98 13.22 -12.38
CA LEU A 338 -31.02 11.97 -11.63
C LEU A 338 -32.16 11.99 -10.63
N GLU A 339 -32.95 10.93 -10.62
CA GLU A 339 -33.94 10.65 -9.57
C GLU A 339 -33.54 9.33 -8.91
N LEU A 340 -33.46 9.32 -7.57
CA LEU A 340 -33.13 8.11 -6.81
C LEU A 340 -34.18 7.02 -7.10
N ASP A 341 -33.73 5.89 -7.63
CA ASP A 341 -34.59 4.73 -7.89
C ASP A 341 -34.59 3.78 -6.70
N ASN A 342 -33.40 3.23 -6.38
CA ASN A 342 -33.22 2.26 -5.31
C ASN A 342 -31.81 2.33 -4.70
N ILE A 343 -31.71 1.86 -3.45
CA ILE A 343 -30.45 1.57 -2.77
C ILE A 343 -30.48 0.09 -2.40
N ASP A 344 -29.52 -0.69 -2.88
CA ASP A 344 -29.46 -2.12 -2.60
C ASP A 344 -28.95 -2.43 -1.17
N ASP A 345 -29.01 -3.70 -0.77
CA ASP A 345 -28.57 -4.15 0.56
C ASP A 345 -27.07 -3.95 0.82
N LEU A 346 -26.30 -3.65 -0.23
CA LEU A 346 -24.85 -3.34 -0.19
C LEU A 346 -24.59 -1.83 -0.18
N GLY A 347 -25.65 -1.00 -0.21
CA GLY A 347 -25.55 0.46 -0.21
C GLY A 347 -25.31 1.07 -1.59
N ASN A 348 -25.36 0.30 -2.69
CA ASN A 348 -25.20 0.84 -4.04
C ASN A 348 -26.46 1.60 -4.46
N ILE A 349 -26.24 2.79 -5.01
CA ILE A 349 -27.31 3.68 -5.45
C ILE A 349 -27.59 3.49 -6.94
N SER A 350 -28.86 3.44 -7.31
CA SER A 350 -29.33 3.43 -8.69
C SER A 350 -30.22 4.65 -8.95
N PHE A 351 -30.11 5.20 -10.16
CA PHE A 351 -30.83 6.41 -10.55
C PHE A 351 -31.64 6.18 -11.82
N LEU A 352 -32.86 6.72 -11.83
CA LEU A 352 -33.56 7.01 -13.07
C LEU A 352 -32.92 8.25 -13.68
N THR A 353 -32.60 8.18 -14.97
CA THR A 353 -31.93 9.28 -15.68
C THR A 353 -32.86 9.96 -16.67
N ARG A 354 -32.87 11.29 -16.68
CA ARG A 354 -33.49 12.09 -17.75
C ARG A 354 -32.45 12.98 -18.42
N GLU A 355 -32.37 12.92 -19.74
CA GLU A 355 -31.44 13.76 -20.51
C GLU A 355 -31.86 15.24 -20.41
N LEU A 356 -30.91 16.09 -20.04
CA LEU A 356 -31.06 17.55 -19.99
C LEU A 356 -30.34 18.24 -21.14
N PHE A 357 -29.19 17.71 -21.52
CA PHE A 357 -28.33 18.23 -22.58
C PHE A 357 -27.60 17.08 -23.27
N ALA A 358 -27.33 17.23 -24.56
CA ALA A 358 -26.55 16.28 -25.33
C ALA A 358 -25.65 17.00 -26.32
N LEU A 359 -24.46 16.45 -26.50
CA LEU A 359 -23.44 16.89 -27.44
C LEU A 359 -22.86 15.67 -28.14
N ASP A 360 -22.75 15.73 -29.47
CA ASP A 360 -22.21 14.61 -30.26
C ASP A 360 -20.77 14.27 -29.86
N GLU A 361 -19.95 15.29 -29.56
CA GLU A 361 -18.54 15.11 -29.19
C GLU A 361 -18.08 16.20 -28.21
N LEU A 362 -17.56 15.80 -27.05
CA LEU A 362 -16.84 16.66 -26.11
C LEU A 362 -15.34 16.60 -26.43
N THR A 363 -14.66 17.76 -26.47
CA THR A 363 -13.25 17.84 -26.86
C THR A 363 -12.44 18.65 -25.85
N SER A 364 -11.12 18.47 -25.84
CA SER A 364 -10.20 19.19 -24.94
C SER A 364 -10.12 20.70 -25.21
N GLU A 365 -10.55 21.17 -26.38
CA GLU A 365 -10.51 22.59 -26.76
C GLU A 365 -11.83 23.33 -26.51
N ARG A 366 -12.90 22.61 -26.15
CA ARG A 366 -14.25 23.18 -26.01
C ARG A 366 -14.96 22.57 -24.79
N PHE A 367 -14.94 23.32 -23.70
CA PHE A 367 -15.54 22.89 -22.42
C PHE A 367 -17.06 23.03 -22.42
N ILE A 368 -17.71 22.38 -21.46
CA ILE A 368 -19.13 22.62 -21.17
C ILE A 368 -19.26 23.27 -19.82
N VAL A 369 -19.82 24.48 -19.80
CA VAL A 369 -20.20 25.18 -18.58
C VAL A 369 -21.69 24.90 -18.33
N ALA A 370 -21.99 24.26 -17.20
CA ALA A 370 -23.36 23.99 -16.79
C ALA A 370 -23.74 24.86 -15.59
N ASN A 371 -24.82 25.63 -15.75
CA ASN A 371 -25.48 26.36 -14.69
C ASN A 371 -26.58 25.45 -14.12
N LEU A 372 -26.30 24.85 -12.97
CA LEU A 372 -27.15 23.88 -12.28
C LEU A 372 -27.77 24.51 -11.03
N THR A 373 -28.68 23.81 -10.37
CA THR A 373 -29.18 24.18 -9.03
C THR A 373 -28.26 23.58 -7.95
N TYR A 374 -28.26 24.17 -6.75
CA TYR A 374 -27.44 23.76 -5.61
C TYR A 374 -27.45 22.25 -5.33
N PHE A 375 -26.30 21.71 -4.91
CA PHE A 375 -26.13 20.30 -4.58
C PHE A 375 -26.79 19.94 -3.24
N GLU A 376 -27.65 18.94 -3.26
CA GLU A 376 -28.23 18.33 -2.07
C GLU A 376 -27.48 17.05 -1.67
N THR A 377 -27.94 16.38 -0.61
CA THR A 377 -27.35 15.12 -0.13
C THR A 377 -27.53 13.97 -1.13
N ILE A 378 -28.60 14.00 -1.94
CA ILE A 378 -28.82 13.02 -3.01
C ILE A 378 -28.43 13.71 -4.33
N PRO A 379 -27.55 13.10 -5.15
CA PRO A 379 -27.17 13.66 -6.44
C PRO A 379 -28.40 13.85 -7.34
N GLN A 380 -28.58 15.09 -7.82
CA GLN A 380 -29.67 15.46 -8.73
C GLN A 380 -29.21 15.53 -10.19
N TYR A 381 -27.89 15.59 -10.41
CA TYR A 381 -27.30 15.76 -11.73
C TYR A 381 -26.21 14.74 -11.96
N GLY A 382 -26.00 14.42 -13.23
CA GLY A 382 -24.97 13.48 -13.64
C GLY A 382 -24.53 13.73 -15.07
N ILE A 383 -23.62 12.89 -15.56
CA ILE A 383 -23.19 12.86 -16.95
C ILE A 383 -23.26 11.45 -17.51
N ALA A 384 -23.31 11.34 -18.83
CA ALA A 384 -23.02 10.10 -19.54
C ALA A 384 -22.22 10.37 -20.81
N TYR A 385 -21.41 9.41 -21.23
CA TYR A 385 -20.66 9.45 -22.49
C TYR A 385 -20.29 8.03 -22.93
N ILE A 386 -19.84 7.90 -24.19
CA ILE A 386 -19.28 6.66 -24.70
C ILE A 386 -17.76 6.71 -24.52
N ASP A 387 -17.22 5.75 -23.77
CA ASP A 387 -15.77 5.63 -23.55
C ASP A 387 -15.04 5.01 -24.76
N ARG A 388 -13.71 4.90 -24.65
CA ARG A 388 -12.88 4.34 -25.74
C ARG A 388 -13.19 2.88 -26.08
N SER A 389 -13.79 2.13 -25.16
CA SER A 389 -14.22 0.75 -25.41
C SER A 389 -15.53 0.68 -26.23
N GLY A 390 -16.23 1.82 -26.37
CA GLY A 390 -17.54 1.90 -26.98
C GLY A 390 -18.69 1.68 -25.98
N THR A 391 -18.40 1.69 -24.68
CA THR A 391 -19.40 1.47 -23.62
C THR A 391 -19.96 2.81 -23.15
N THR A 392 -21.28 2.88 -22.96
CA THR A 392 -21.91 4.05 -22.33
C THR A 392 -21.69 3.99 -20.82
N ARG A 393 -21.12 5.05 -20.27
CA ARG A 393 -20.76 5.19 -18.86
C ARG A 393 -21.62 6.27 -18.22
N TYR A 394 -21.98 6.12 -16.95
CA TYR A 394 -22.92 7.02 -16.24
C TYR A 394 -22.33 7.45 -14.90
N PHE A 395 -22.36 8.75 -14.62
CA PHE A 395 -21.77 9.29 -13.40
C PHE A 395 -22.70 10.27 -12.71
N ALA A 396 -22.76 10.20 -11.39
CA ALA A 396 -23.41 11.16 -10.52
C ALA A 396 -22.43 12.30 -10.20
N LEU A 397 -22.92 13.54 -10.26
CA LEU A 397 -22.17 14.73 -9.86
C LEU A 397 -22.39 15.00 -8.38
N GLU A 398 -21.31 14.97 -7.61
CA GLU A 398 -21.36 15.06 -6.16
C GLU A 398 -20.42 16.13 -5.62
N LEU A 399 -20.69 16.56 -4.39
CA LEU A 399 -19.85 17.48 -3.64
C LEU A 399 -19.04 16.70 -2.61
N SER A 400 -17.72 16.84 -2.66
CA SER A 400 -16.81 16.32 -1.64
C SER A 400 -17.15 16.89 -0.27
N GLY A 401 -17.53 16.03 0.66
CA GLY A 401 -17.73 16.40 2.07
C GLY A 401 -16.45 16.79 2.81
N LYS A 402 -15.27 16.60 2.19
CA LYS A 402 -13.94 16.88 2.77
C LYS A 402 -13.51 18.32 2.52
N ASP A 403 -13.63 18.79 1.29
CA ASP A 403 -13.07 20.07 0.82
C ASP A 403 -14.03 20.89 -0.06
N GLY A 404 -15.22 20.39 -0.37
CA GLY A 404 -16.18 21.06 -1.22
C GLY A 404 -15.80 21.06 -2.71
N SER A 405 -14.85 20.23 -3.14
CA SER A 405 -14.59 19.99 -4.56
C SER A 405 -15.72 19.17 -5.21
N LEU A 406 -15.81 19.24 -6.54
CA LEU A 406 -16.76 18.44 -7.31
C LEU A 406 -16.14 17.11 -7.71
N LEU A 407 -16.93 16.04 -7.68
CA LEU A 407 -16.49 14.70 -8.07
C LEU A 407 -17.57 13.98 -8.88
N LEU A 408 -17.13 12.98 -9.64
CA LEU A 408 -17.98 12.14 -10.47
C LEU A 408 -17.90 10.70 -9.99
N SER A 409 -19.02 10.19 -9.49
CA SER A 409 -19.15 8.83 -8.97
C SER A 409 -19.91 7.97 -9.98
N GLU A 410 -19.29 6.91 -10.48
CA GLU A 410 -19.94 6.04 -11.47
C GLU A 410 -21.11 5.26 -10.86
N PHE A 411 -22.20 5.14 -11.60
CA PHE A 411 -23.33 4.30 -11.24
C PHE A 411 -23.78 3.45 -12.44
N ARG A 412 -24.44 2.33 -12.15
CA ARG A 412 -24.98 1.43 -13.17
C ARG A 412 -26.43 1.82 -13.52
N GLN A 413 -26.75 1.76 -14.80
CA GLN A 413 -28.12 1.87 -15.32
C GLN A 413 -28.73 0.49 -15.58
#